data_AF-A0AAU1DNM2-F1
#
_entry.id   AF-A0AAU1DNM2-F1
#
_cell.length_a   1.000
_cell.length_b   1.000
_cell.length_c   1.000
_cell.angle_alpha   90.00
_cell.angle_beta   90.00
_cell.angle_gamma   90.00
#
_symmetry.space_group_name_H-M   'P 1'
#
loop_
_entity.id
_entity.type
_entity.pdbx_description
1 polymer ?
#
loop_
_entity_poly.entity_id
_entity_poly.type
_entity_poly.pdbx_seq_one_letter_code
_entity_poly.pdbx_strand_id
1 'polypeptide(L)' 'MARVRYIGAEPVTVPELGNRTVQPDEMVEVPDARWDGYVGQTATWEAVDEPKADQPAPKKMTTAAKTATSRTES' A
#
# COMPACT_ATOMS: atom_id res chain seq x y z
N MET A 1 -10.17 9.24 6.27
CA MET A 1 -9.28 8.07 6.39
C MET A 1 -9.80 7.05 5.40
N ALA A 2 -8.92 6.38 4.67
CA ALA A 2 -9.29 5.43 3.61
C ALA A 2 -8.70 4.03 3.90
N ARG A 3 -9.25 2.96 3.33
CA ARG A 3 -8.83 1.57 3.64
C ARG A 3 -8.33 0.82 2.43
N VAL A 4 -7.03 0.52 2.42
CA VAL A 4 -6.40 -0.25 1.34
C VAL A 4 -6.15 -1.67 1.81
N ARG A 5 -6.31 -2.63 0.91
CA ARG A 5 -5.92 -4.01 1.14
C ARG A 5 -4.58 -4.27 0.49
N TYR A 6 -3.68 -4.89 1.21
CA TYR A 6 -2.45 -5.38 0.62
C TYR A 6 -2.75 -6.66 -0.16
N ILE A 7 -2.44 -6.68 -1.45
CA ILE A 7 -2.63 -7.84 -2.33
C ILE A 7 -1.30 -8.40 -2.85
N GLY A 8 -0.18 -7.90 -2.32
CA GLY A 8 1.15 -8.43 -2.66
C GLY A 8 1.39 -9.81 -2.07
N ALA A 9 2.31 -10.55 -2.69
CA ALA A 9 2.62 -11.93 -2.31
C ALA A 9 3.46 -12.06 -1.03
N GLU A 10 4.17 -11.00 -0.62
CA GLU A 10 5.08 -11.01 0.52
C GLU A 10 4.71 -9.92 1.53
N PRO A 11 4.86 -10.12 2.84
CA PRO A 11 4.56 -9.09 3.82
C PRO A 11 5.36 -7.80 3.57
N VAL A 12 4.68 -6.64 3.63
CA VAL A 12 5.32 -5.34 3.42
C VAL A 12 5.35 -4.52 4.71
N THR A 13 6.46 -3.83 4.96
CA THR A 13 6.53 -2.89 6.09
C THR A 13 6.09 -1.51 5.63
N VAL A 14 5.09 -0.95 6.30
CA VAL A 14 4.57 0.38 6.01
C VAL A 14 5.07 1.37 7.09
N PRO A 15 6.10 2.17 6.80
CA PRO A 15 6.64 3.14 7.75
C PRO A 15 5.61 4.22 8.11
N GLU A 16 4.72 4.56 7.19
CA GLU A 16 3.63 5.54 7.40
C GLU A 16 2.64 5.10 8.50
N LEU A 17 2.59 3.81 8.83
CA LEU A 17 1.77 3.26 9.92
C LEU A 17 2.59 2.99 11.19
N GLY A 18 3.74 3.66 11.35
CA GLY A 18 4.65 3.45 12.46
C GLY A 18 5.46 2.16 12.32
N ASN A 19 5.97 1.88 11.12
CA ASN A 19 6.74 0.67 10.79
C ASN A 19 5.95 -0.63 10.99
N ARG A 20 4.64 -0.59 10.74
CA ARG A 20 3.78 -1.77 10.84
C ARG A 20 4.03 -2.71 9.66
N THR A 21 4.19 -4.00 9.93
CA THR A 21 4.21 -5.06 8.91
C THR A 21 2.77 -5.43 8.53
N VAL A 22 2.48 -5.41 7.25
CA VAL A 22 1.17 -5.70 6.65
C VAL A 22 1.27 -7.02 5.90
N GLN A 23 0.40 -7.97 6.23
CA GLN A 23 0.37 -9.28 5.58
C GLN A 23 -0.38 -9.23 4.22
N PRO A 24 -0.13 -10.20 3.32
CA PRO A 24 -1.02 -10.47 2.19
C PRO A 24 -2.49 -10.54 2.64
N ASP A 25 -3.37 -9.93 1.87
CA ASP A 25 -4.80 -9.78 2.12
C ASP A 25 -5.19 -8.92 3.34
N GLU A 26 -4.23 -8.34 4.07
CA GLU A 26 -4.49 -7.49 5.22
C GLU A 26 -4.99 -6.11 4.79
N MET A 27 -6.05 -5.64 5.44
CA MET A 27 -6.59 -4.30 5.25
C MET A 27 -5.98 -3.33 6.25
N VAL A 28 -5.49 -2.20 5.74
CA VAL A 28 -4.92 -1.13 6.55
C VAL A 28 -5.59 0.21 6.28
N GLU A 29 -5.76 0.97 7.35
CA GLU A 29 -6.34 2.30 7.30
C GLU A 29 -5.23 3.33 7.14
N VAL A 30 -5.27 4.08 6.04
CA VAL A 30 -4.29 5.11 5.70
C VAL A 30 -4.95 6.48 5.64
N PRO A 31 -4.19 7.57 5.84
CA PRO A 31 -4.70 8.92 5.60
C PRO A 31 -5.12 9.09 4.13
N ASP A 32 -6.23 9.79 3.87
CA ASP A 32 -6.75 9.99 2.51
C ASP A 32 -5.73 10.65 1.58
N ALA A 33 -4.88 11.53 2.12
CA ALA A 33 -3.79 12.18 1.40
C ALA A 33 -2.73 11.19 0.85
N ARG A 34 -2.64 9.98 1.41
CA ARG A 34 -1.73 8.92 0.97
C ARG A 34 -2.43 7.84 0.15
N TRP A 35 -3.77 7.78 0.17
CA TRP A 35 -4.60 6.80 -0.54
C TRP A 35 -4.16 6.60 -1.99
N ASP A 36 -4.07 7.69 -2.74
CA ASP A 36 -3.72 7.71 -4.18
C ASP A 36 -2.39 6.99 -4.46
N GLY A 37 -1.39 7.16 -3.59
CA GLY A 37 -0.09 6.50 -3.72
C GLY A 37 -0.12 4.98 -3.49
N TYR A 38 -1.09 4.49 -2.72
CA TYR A 38 -1.33 3.06 -2.53
C TYR A 38 -2.15 2.50 -3.69
N VAL A 39 -3.33 3.07 -3.98
CA VAL A 39 -4.20 2.56 -5.05
C VAL A 39 -3.62 2.71 -6.45
N GLY A 40 -2.68 3.63 -6.67
CA GLY A 40 -1.89 3.71 -7.90
C GLY A 40 -0.99 2.49 -8.13
N GLN A 41 -0.71 1.71 -7.08
CA GLN A 41 0.06 0.47 -7.13
C GLN A 41 -0.89 -0.75 -7.14
N THR A 42 -1.74 -0.86 -8.16
CA THR A 42 -2.77 -1.90 -8.29
C THR A 42 -2.26 -3.35 -8.35
N ALA A 43 -0.94 -3.56 -8.44
CA ALA A 43 -0.30 -4.88 -8.33
C ALA A 43 0.05 -5.26 -6.87
N THR A 44 -0.08 -4.32 -5.94
CA THR A 44 0.40 -4.44 -4.56
C THR A 44 -0.67 -4.03 -3.55
N TRP A 45 -1.51 -3.06 -3.91
CA TRP A 45 -2.59 -2.55 -3.07
C TRP A 45 -3.91 -2.46 -3.83
N GLU A 46 -4.98 -2.78 -3.14
CA GLU A 46 -6.35 -2.75 -3.63
C GLU A 46 -7.17 -1.73 -2.83
N ALA A 47 -7.94 -0.91 -3.55
CA ALA A 47 -8.87 0.05 -2.97
C ALA A 47 -10.07 -0.68 -2.35
N VAL A 48 -10.19 -0.72 -1.02
CA VAL A 48 -11.35 -1.32 -0.34
C VAL A 48 -12.40 -0.28 0.00
N ASP A 49 -11.97 0.83 0.62
CA ASP A 49 -12.86 1.93 1.03
C ASP A 49 -12.30 3.24 0.49
N GLU A 50 -12.95 3.79 -0.52
CA GLU A 50 -12.56 5.05 -1.13
C GLU A 50 -12.74 6.20 -0.13
N PRO A 51 -11.76 7.13 -0.05
CA PRO A 51 -11.86 8.28 0.84
C PRO A 51 -13.15 9.06 0.54
N LYS A 52 -13.91 9.40 1.59
CA LYS A 52 -15.16 10.18 1.47
C LYS A 52 -14.99 11.59 0.90
N ALA A 53 -13.76 12.00 0.59
CA ALA A 53 -13.44 13.25 -0.07
C ALA A 53 -13.32 13.00 -1.58
N ASP A 54 -14.40 13.31 -2.30
CA ASP A 54 -14.46 13.66 -3.73
C ASP A 54 -13.36 13.09 -4.66
N GLN A 55 -13.76 12.16 -5.54
CA GLN A 55 -12.94 11.57 -6.61
C GLN A 55 -12.00 12.59 -7.30
N PRO A 56 -10.77 12.19 -7.64
CA PRO A 56 -10.55 11.81 -9.04
C PRO A 56 -9.53 10.69 -9.27
N ALA A 57 -10.01 9.66 -10.00
CA ALA A 57 -9.46 9.06 -11.22
C ALA A 57 -7.92 8.91 -11.45
N PRO A 58 -7.51 7.83 -12.14
CA PRO A 58 -6.26 7.12 -11.94
C PRO A 58 -5.07 7.85 -12.57
N LYS A 59 -4.12 8.28 -11.73
CA LYS A 59 -2.83 8.79 -12.20
C LYS A 59 -1.86 7.63 -12.37
N LYS A 60 -1.80 7.15 -13.61
CA LYS A 60 -0.67 6.40 -14.16
C LYS A 60 0.62 7.15 -13.84
N MET A 61 1.48 6.66 -12.94
CA MET A 61 2.94 6.86 -13.00
C MET A 61 3.72 6.12 -11.91
N THR A 62 4.55 5.19 -12.39
CA THR A 62 5.97 4.98 -12.03
C THR A 62 6.33 4.45 -10.64
N THR A 63 6.58 3.14 -10.63
CA THR A 63 7.77 2.47 -10.07
C THR A 63 8.48 3.19 -8.93
N ALA A 64 8.22 2.76 -7.69
CA ALA A 64 9.14 2.95 -6.57
C ALA A 64 9.67 1.58 -6.12
N ALA A 65 10.69 1.10 -6.82
CA ALA A 65 11.54 0.01 -6.34
C ALA A 65 12.46 0.52 -5.23
N LYS A 66 12.47 -0.11 -4.04
CA LYS A 66 13.61 -0.27 -3.08
C LYS A 66 13.28 -1.47 -2.17
N THR A 67 13.75 -2.70 -2.41
CA THR A 67 15.01 -3.32 -1.92
C THR A 67 15.21 -3.25 -0.39
N ALA A 68 15.20 -4.43 0.27
CA ALA A 68 15.86 -4.85 1.54
C ALA A 68 14.91 -5.78 2.35
N THR A 69 15.20 -7.02 2.74
CA THR A 69 16.49 -7.67 3.00
C THR A 69 16.39 -9.19 2.78
N SER A 70 17.26 -9.65 1.88
CA SER A 70 17.79 -11.00 1.71
C SER A 70 17.99 -11.77 3.02
N ARG A 71 17.43 -12.98 3.11
CA ARG A 71 18.13 -14.27 2.93
C ARG A 71 19.20 -14.53 4.01
N THR A 72 18.84 -15.42 4.94
CA THR A 72 19.70 -16.24 5.81
C THR A 72 21.01 -16.66 5.15
N GLU A 73 22.12 -16.47 5.85
CA GLU A 73 23.41 -17.11 5.55
C GLU A 73 23.71 -18.14 6.66
N SER A 74 24.23 -19.30 6.25
CA SER A 74 24.73 -20.42 7.07
C SER A 74 26.13 -20.78 6.58
#